data_AF-M4AT66-F1
#
_entry.id   AF-M4AT66-F1
#
_cell.length_a   1.000
_cell.length_b   1.000
_cell.length_c   1.000
_cell.angle_alpha   90.00
_cell.angle_beta   90.00
_cell.angle_gamma   90.00
#
_symmetry.space_group_name_H-M   'P 1'
#
loop_
_entity.id
_entity.type
_entity.pdbx_description
1 polymer ?
#
loop_
_entity_poly.entity_id
_entity_poly.type
_entity_poly.pdbx_seq_one_letter_code
_entity_poly.pdbx_strand_id
1 'polypeptide(L)'
;MKNSVVGAPPPTGVFQKRPPKPTTFRVYYERRELPISVDHNNKGNAIAWKVDIEKLDYQYYLPLLFHGLCETVYPYQFLAREGIRDMLNRGGPRILPVLPKLIIPIRNAMNTKNHDVMCTTLRVIQHLVMSAEGIGVALVPYLKQILPVFNLFKNNKRNLGDAIESVDFAMLVSIIQ
;
A
#
# COMPACT_ATOMS: atom_id res chain seq x y z
N MET A 1 -11.69 48.57 -28.96
CA MET A 1 -11.84 47.52 -27.93
C MET A 1 -10.46 46.96 -27.62
N LYS A 2 -10.01 46.97 -26.37
CA LYS A 2 -8.67 46.50 -25.97
C LYS A 2 -8.69 44.97 -25.86
N ASN A 3 -7.73 44.30 -26.51
CA ASN A 3 -7.57 42.84 -26.46
C ASN A 3 -7.29 42.40 -25.01
N SER A 4 -8.20 41.63 -24.42
CA SER A 4 -8.02 41.01 -23.12
C SER A 4 -7.00 39.87 -23.23
N VAL A 5 -5.82 40.07 -22.63
CA VAL A 5 -4.81 39.02 -22.48
C VAL A 5 -5.31 38.06 -21.40
N VAL A 6 -5.76 36.88 -21.81
CA VAL A 6 -6.14 35.81 -20.88
C VAL A 6 -4.86 35.14 -20.39
N GLY A 7 -4.55 35.32 -19.10
CA GLY A 7 -3.45 34.60 -18.46
C GLY A 7 -3.70 33.09 -18.47
N ALA A 8 -2.62 32.31 -18.58
CA ALA A 8 -2.73 30.86 -18.50
C ALA A 8 -3.38 30.42 -17.17
N PRO A 9 -4.22 29.36 -17.18
CA PRO A 9 -4.83 28.87 -15.96
C PRO A 9 -3.75 28.44 -14.96
N PRO A 10 -3.99 28.61 -13.64
CA PRO A 10 -3.03 28.24 -12.63
C PRO A 10 -2.68 26.75 -12.72
N PRO A 11 -1.41 26.37 -12.49
CA PRO A 11 -0.98 24.97 -12.56
C PRO A 11 -1.73 24.16 -11.50
N THR A 12 -2.39 23.10 -11.94
CA THR A 12 -3.28 22.29 -11.09
C THR A 12 -2.53 21.38 -10.09
N GLY A 13 -1.20 21.26 -10.21
CA GLY A 13 -0.36 20.52 -9.25
C GLY A 13 -0.72 19.03 -9.11
N VAL A 14 -1.45 18.46 -10.08
CA VAL A 14 -2.09 17.14 -9.95
C VAL A 14 -1.07 16.01 -9.76
N PHE A 15 0.17 16.16 -10.19
CA PHE A 15 1.24 15.17 -10.00
C PHE A 15 2.18 15.44 -8.82
N GLN A 16 2.00 16.54 -8.09
CA GLN A 16 2.88 16.90 -6.98
C GLN A 16 2.73 15.91 -5.82
N LYS A 17 3.88 15.40 -5.33
CA LYS A 17 3.94 14.55 -4.13
C LYS A 17 3.32 15.29 -2.95
N ARG A 18 2.53 14.59 -2.15
CA ARG A 18 2.00 15.13 -0.90
C ARG A 18 2.97 14.81 0.25
N PRO A 19 3.23 15.74 1.18
CA PRO A 19 4.09 15.46 2.31
C PRO A 19 3.50 14.34 3.16
N PRO A 20 4.32 13.40 3.65
CA PRO A 20 3.85 12.31 4.49
C PRO A 20 3.38 12.87 5.84
N LYS A 21 2.20 12.41 6.30
CA LYS A 21 1.75 12.64 7.67
C LYS A 21 2.23 11.48 8.55
N PRO A 22 2.54 11.71 9.84
CA PRO A 22 2.83 10.62 10.77
C PRO A 22 1.69 9.60 10.75
N THR A 23 2.03 8.32 10.54
CA THR A 23 1.03 7.25 10.47
C THR A 23 0.72 6.71 11.86
N THR A 24 -0.48 6.16 12.04
CA THR A 24 -0.81 5.40 13.25
C THR A 24 0.21 4.28 13.48
N PHE A 25 0.67 3.62 12.41
CA PHE A 25 1.73 2.61 12.49
C PHE A 25 3.01 3.13 13.15
N ARG A 26 3.50 4.31 12.76
CA ARG A 26 4.69 4.93 13.35
C ARG A 26 4.52 5.19 14.85
N VAL A 27 3.37 5.71 15.27
CA VAL A 27 3.08 5.97 16.69
C VAL A 27 3.14 4.68 17.51
N TYR A 28 2.55 3.59 17.00
CA TYR A 28 2.58 2.29 17.69
C TYR A 28 3.98 1.67 17.72
N TYR A 29 4.78 1.86 16.67
CA TYR A 29 6.18 1.45 16.67
C TYR A 29 6.98 2.19 17.74
N GLU A 30 6.86 3.51 17.82
CA GLU A 30 7.58 4.35 18.78
C GLU A 30 7.20 4.02 20.24
N ARG A 31 5.94 3.62 20.47
CA ARG A 31 5.46 3.11 21.76
C ARG A 31 5.87 1.67 22.06
N ARG A 32 6.52 0.98 21.11
CA ARG A 32 6.92 -0.45 21.19
C ARG A 32 5.74 -1.41 21.35
N GLU A 33 4.55 -0.99 20.94
CA GLU A 33 3.29 -1.74 21.03
C GLU A 33 3.09 -2.71 19.84
N LEU A 34 3.94 -2.64 18.82
CA LEU A 34 3.87 -3.56 17.68
C LEU A 34 4.38 -4.97 18.04
N PRO A 35 3.76 -6.03 17.48
CA PRO A 35 4.20 -7.41 17.63
C PRO A 35 5.38 -7.77 16.71
N ILE A 36 5.99 -6.78 16.04
CA ILE A 36 7.12 -6.95 15.12
C ILE A 36 8.30 -6.06 15.51
N SER A 37 9.49 -6.52 15.19
CA SER A 37 10.75 -5.78 15.34
C SER A 37 11.74 -6.16 14.24
N VAL A 38 12.76 -5.33 14.03
CA VAL A 38 13.87 -5.68 13.12
C VAL A 38 14.70 -6.77 13.78
N ASP A 39 14.94 -7.87 13.06
CA ASP A 39 15.88 -8.90 13.49
C ASP A 39 17.32 -8.41 13.21
N HIS A 40 18.11 -8.27 14.27
CA HIS A 40 19.51 -7.83 14.19
C HIS A 40 20.50 -9.01 14.23
N ASN A 41 20.01 -10.24 14.44
CA ASN A 41 20.87 -11.42 14.63
C ASN A 41 21.16 -12.13 13.31
N ASN A 42 20.34 -11.95 12.28
CA ASN A 42 20.56 -12.50 10.96
C ASN A 42 21.36 -11.55 10.07
N LYS A 43 22.25 -12.10 9.23
CA LYS A 43 22.99 -11.36 8.18
C LYS A 43 22.09 -10.82 7.05
N GLY A 44 20.77 -10.87 7.20
CA GLY A 44 19.78 -10.45 6.23
C GLY A 44 18.73 -9.53 6.86
N ASN A 45 18.08 -8.73 6.02
CA ASN A 45 16.97 -7.87 6.43
C ASN A 45 15.74 -8.75 6.71
N ALA A 46 15.60 -9.22 7.95
CA ALA A 46 14.45 -9.99 8.43
C ALA A 46 13.69 -9.25 9.54
N ILE A 47 12.42 -9.63 9.73
CA ILE A 47 11.62 -9.16 10.87
C ILE A 47 11.43 -10.31 11.87
N ALA A 48 11.44 -9.98 13.16
CA ALA A 48 11.13 -10.89 14.23
C ALA A 48 9.73 -10.59 14.79
N TRP A 49 8.89 -11.62 14.82
CA TRP A 49 7.56 -11.57 15.43
C TRP A 49 7.66 -11.93 16.92
N LYS A 50 7.05 -11.11 17.78
CA LYS A 50 6.97 -11.36 19.23
C LYS A 50 5.91 -12.42 19.58
N VAL A 51 4.96 -12.65 18.68
CA VAL A 51 3.84 -13.57 18.82
C VAL A 51 3.66 -14.31 17.49
N ASP A 52 3.32 -15.60 17.56
CA ASP A 52 3.01 -16.39 16.37
C ASP A 52 1.93 -15.69 15.52
N ILE A 53 2.19 -15.55 14.22
CA ILE A 53 1.32 -14.83 13.28
C ILE A 53 -0.08 -15.43 13.30
N GLU A 54 -0.18 -16.76 13.45
CA GLU A 54 -1.42 -17.49 13.50
C GLU A 54 -2.26 -17.24 14.77
N LYS A 55 -1.71 -16.57 15.79
CA LYS A 55 -2.42 -16.20 17.02
C LYS A 55 -2.78 -14.71 17.07
N LEU A 56 -2.36 -13.93 16.08
CA LEU A 56 -2.64 -12.49 16.04
C LEU A 56 -4.10 -12.20 15.70
N ASP A 57 -4.62 -11.10 16.25
CA ASP A 57 -5.88 -10.53 15.81
C ASP A 57 -5.71 -9.80 14.48
N TYR A 58 -6.09 -10.47 13.39
CA TYR A 58 -6.07 -9.92 12.03
C TYR A 58 -6.99 -8.69 11.87
N GLN A 59 -8.07 -8.58 12.65
CA GLN A 59 -8.98 -7.43 12.60
C GLN A 59 -8.34 -6.13 13.08
N TYR A 60 -7.25 -6.25 13.85
CA TYR A 60 -6.51 -5.15 14.45
C TYR A 60 -5.15 -4.92 13.78
N TYR A 61 -4.31 -5.96 13.70
CA TYR A 61 -2.93 -5.81 13.27
C TYR A 61 -2.75 -5.66 11.76
N LEU A 62 -3.55 -6.35 10.95
CA LEU A 62 -3.42 -6.22 9.49
C LEU A 62 -3.77 -4.80 9.01
N PRO A 63 -4.87 -4.16 9.46
CA PRO A 63 -5.12 -2.75 9.15
C PRO A 63 -4.02 -1.82 9.68
N LEU A 64 -3.52 -2.06 10.90
CA LEU A 64 -2.45 -1.24 11.49
C LEU A 64 -1.17 -1.29 10.63
N LEU A 65 -0.79 -2.45 10.12
CA LEU A 65 0.36 -2.58 9.20
C LEU A 65 0.08 -1.91 7.86
N PHE A 66 -1.13 -2.03 7.32
CA PHE A 66 -1.54 -1.34 6.09
C PHE A 66 -1.48 0.19 6.22
N HIS A 67 -1.71 0.77 7.41
CA HIS A 67 -1.46 2.20 7.64
C HIS A 67 0.01 2.59 7.44
N GLY A 68 0.94 1.65 7.64
CA GLY A 68 2.36 1.82 7.40
C GLY A 68 2.76 1.85 5.92
N LEU A 69 1.85 1.58 4.97
CA LEU A 69 2.15 1.65 3.53
C LEU A 69 2.64 3.04 3.08
N CYS A 70 2.23 4.11 3.80
CA CYS A 70 2.66 5.48 3.52
C CYS A 70 4.09 5.79 3.99
N GLU A 71 4.71 4.90 4.77
CA GLU A 71 6.04 5.10 5.33
C GLU A 71 7.13 4.95 4.27
N THR A 72 8.10 5.87 4.30
CA THR A 72 9.26 5.88 3.38
C THR A 72 10.59 5.84 4.11
N VAL A 73 10.57 5.80 5.44
CA VAL A 73 11.76 5.90 6.28
C VAL A 73 12.01 4.55 6.95
N TYR A 74 13.27 4.13 7.00
CA TYR A 74 13.70 2.96 7.77
C TYR A 74 13.68 3.29 9.28
N PRO A 75 13.21 2.37 10.16
CA PRO A 75 12.80 0.99 9.91
C PRO A 75 11.32 0.82 9.54
N TYR A 76 10.51 1.90 9.58
CA TYR A 76 9.06 1.84 9.47
C TYR A 76 8.57 1.22 8.15
N GLN A 77 9.10 1.67 7.02
CA GLN A 77 8.70 1.16 5.71
C GLN A 77 9.00 -0.33 5.55
N PHE A 78 10.10 -0.80 6.14
CA PHE A 78 10.56 -2.18 6.04
C PHE A 78 9.64 -3.08 6.87
N LEU A 79 9.40 -2.70 8.13
CA LEU A 79 8.52 -3.43 9.04
C LEU A 79 7.08 -3.53 8.51
N ALA A 80 6.54 -2.45 7.96
CA ALA A 80 5.20 -2.46 7.37
C ALA A 80 5.13 -3.44 6.18
N ARG A 81 6.10 -3.39 5.25
CA ARG A 81 6.09 -4.24 4.04
C ARG A 81 6.26 -5.72 4.37
N GLU A 82 7.26 -6.06 5.17
CA GLU A 82 7.53 -7.45 5.54
C GLU A 82 6.42 -8.00 6.44
N GLY A 83 5.90 -7.18 7.36
CA GLY A 83 4.80 -7.58 8.24
C GLY A 83 3.52 -7.89 7.47
N ILE A 84 3.17 -7.05 6.48
CA ILE A 84 2.04 -7.31 5.58
C ILE A 84 2.26 -8.61 4.82
N ARG A 85 3.44 -8.80 4.21
CA ARG A 85 3.76 -9.99 3.42
C ARG A 85 3.56 -11.26 4.25
N ASP A 86 4.12 -11.28 5.46
CA ASP A 86 4.04 -12.44 6.35
C ASP A 86 2.60 -12.71 6.79
N MET A 87 1.82 -11.68 7.14
CA MET A 87 0.42 -11.83 7.52
C MET A 87 -0.46 -12.30 6.36
N LEU A 88 -0.23 -11.83 5.13
CA LEU A 88 -0.96 -12.28 3.95
C LEU A 88 -0.64 -13.74 3.61
N ASN A 89 0.63 -14.14 3.71
CA ASN A 89 1.04 -15.53 3.45
C ASN A 89 0.43 -16.55 4.42
N ARG A 90 0.16 -16.15 5.67
CA ARG A 90 -0.30 -17.06 6.75
C ARG A 90 -1.73 -16.77 7.22
N GLY A 91 -2.40 -15.79 6.62
CA GLY A 91 -3.70 -15.33 7.07
C GLY A 91 -4.86 -16.24 6.67
N GLY A 92 -4.81 -16.77 5.44
CA GLY A 92 -5.86 -17.61 4.88
C GLY A 92 -7.25 -16.95 5.03
N PRO A 93 -8.26 -17.67 5.54
CA PRO A 93 -9.65 -17.18 5.61
C PRO A 93 -9.83 -15.97 6.56
N ARG A 94 -8.85 -15.66 7.41
CA ARG A 94 -8.91 -14.51 8.34
C ARG A 94 -8.76 -13.16 7.64
N ILE A 95 -8.27 -13.13 6.40
CA ILE A 95 -8.01 -11.90 5.64
C ILE A 95 -9.34 -11.33 5.12
N LEU A 96 -10.25 -12.18 4.64
CA LEU A 96 -11.49 -11.77 3.98
C LEU A 96 -12.36 -10.87 4.88
N PRO A 97 -12.59 -11.18 6.17
CA PRO A 97 -13.35 -10.30 7.06
C PRO A 97 -12.67 -8.95 7.37
N VAL A 98 -11.38 -8.80 7.08
CA VAL A 98 -10.61 -7.57 7.34
C VAL A 98 -10.65 -6.63 6.15
N LEU A 99 -10.92 -7.16 4.95
CA LEU A 99 -10.82 -6.45 3.67
C LEU A 99 -11.44 -5.03 3.67
N PRO A 100 -12.65 -4.79 4.21
CA PRO A 100 -13.23 -3.45 4.23
C PRO A 100 -12.37 -2.41 4.98
N LYS A 101 -11.63 -2.83 6.01
CA LYS A 101 -10.74 -1.96 6.81
C LYS A 101 -9.45 -1.60 6.07
N LEU A 102 -9.07 -2.38 5.05
CA LEU A 102 -7.83 -2.16 4.28
C LEU A 102 -7.99 -1.07 3.21
N ILE A 103 -9.22 -0.76 2.81
CA ILE A 103 -9.52 0.15 1.70
C ILE A 103 -9.02 1.58 1.97
N ILE A 104 -9.22 2.10 3.18
CA ILE A 104 -8.79 3.46 3.55
C ILE A 104 -7.26 3.57 3.56
N PRO A 105 -6.50 2.69 4.24
CA PRO A 105 -5.04 2.68 4.16
C PRO A 105 -4.50 2.58 2.74
N ILE A 106 -5.05 1.69 1.90
CA ILE A 106 -4.65 1.55 0.48
C ILE A 106 -4.86 2.87 -0.26
N ARG A 107 -6.05 3.48 -0.10
CA ARG A 107 -6.36 4.76 -0.74
C ARG A 107 -5.40 5.87 -0.28
N ASN A 108 -5.09 5.92 1.01
CA ASN A 108 -4.18 6.91 1.57
C ASN A 108 -2.76 6.77 1.00
N ALA A 109 -2.25 5.53 0.90
CA ALA A 109 -0.94 5.25 0.32
C ALA A 109 -0.88 5.67 -1.17
N MET A 110 -1.91 5.31 -1.95
CA MET A 110 -2.01 5.73 -3.35
C MET A 110 -2.08 7.27 -3.48
N ASN A 111 -2.80 7.94 -2.59
CA ASN A 111 -2.97 9.39 -2.58
C ASN A 111 -1.71 10.19 -2.21
N THR A 112 -0.63 9.54 -1.74
CA THR A 112 0.67 10.19 -1.51
C THR A 112 1.26 10.72 -2.81
N LYS A 113 0.91 10.12 -3.96
CA LYS A 113 1.52 10.37 -5.27
C LYS A 113 3.04 10.14 -5.27
N ASN A 114 3.54 9.43 -4.26
CA ASN A 114 4.92 9.00 -4.20
C ASN A 114 5.04 7.68 -4.98
N HIS A 115 5.83 7.69 -6.04
CA HIS A 115 6.04 6.56 -6.93
C HIS A 115 6.38 5.26 -6.17
N ASP A 116 7.30 5.31 -5.21
CA ASP A 116 7.76 4.10 -4.52
C ASP A 116 6.69 3.52 -3.59
N VAL A 117 5.93 4.40 -2.93
CA VAL A 117 4.77 4.02 -2.11
C VAL A 117 3.68 3.42 -2.98
N MET A 118 3.39 4.04 -4.12
CA MET A 118 2.39 3.55 -5.07
C MET A 118 2.78 2.16 -5.59
N CYS A 119 3.97 1.98 -6.17
CA CYS A 119 4.44 0.68 -6.65
C CYS A 119 4.39 -0.40 -5.57
N THR A 120 4.80 -0.07 -4.35
CA THR A 120 4.72 -1.00 -3.21
C THR A 120 3.27 -1.35 -2.89
N THR A 121 2.38 -0.37 -2.86
CA THR A 121 0.94 -0.57 -2.59
C THR A 121 0.32 -1.48 -3.65
N LEU A 122 0.72 -1.34 -4.91
CA LEU A 122 0.22 -2.20 -5.99
C LEU A 122 0.65 -3.66 -5.83
N ARG A 123 1.92 -3.89 -5.49
CA ARG A 123 2.43 -5.24 -5.19
C ARG A 123 1.71 -5.86 -3.99
N VAL A 124 1.40 -5.06 -2.97
CA VAL A 124 0.61 -5.51 -1.81
C VAL A 124 -0.82 -5.85 -2.20
N ILE A 125 -1.46 -5.08 -3.09
CA ILE A 125 -2.81 -5.41 -3.59
C ILE A 125 -2.80 -6.72 -4.38
N GLN A 126 -1.79 -6.94 -5.24
CA GLN A 126 -1.64 -8.20 -5.97
C GLN A 126 -1.49 -9.38 -5.01
N HIS A 127 -0.62 -9.26 -4.00
CA HIS A 127 -0.45 -10.28 -2.98
C HIS A 127 -1.73 -10.51 -2.17
N LEU A 128 -2.45 -9.46 -1.80
CA LEU A 128 -3.73 -9.54 -1.09
C LEU A 128 -4.75 -10.35 -1.88
N VAL A 129 -4.90 -10.09 -3.19
CA VAL A 129 -5.85 -10.86 -4.02
C VAL A 129 -5.43 -12.34 -4.14
N MET A 130 -4.13 -12.62 -4.17
CA MET A 130 -3.61 -13.99 -4.23
C MET A 130 -3.60 -14.71 -2.86
N SER A 131 -3.86 -14.00 -1.76
CA SER A 131 -3.67 -14.53 -0.40
C SER A 131 -4.80 -15.44 0.12
N ALA A 132 -6.01 -15.30 -0.42
CA ALA A 132 -7.16 -16.12 -0.05
C ALA A 132 -8.25 -16.12 -1.13
N GLU A 133 -9.03 -17.20 -1.17
CA GLU A 133 -10.17 -17.34 -2.07
C GLU A 133 -11.24 -16.26 -1.80
N GLY A 134 -11.86 -15.75 -2.86
CA GLY A 134 -12.95 -14.77 -2.76
C GLY A 134 -12.51 -13.32 -2.50
N ILE A 135 -11.23 -13.05 -2.20
CA ILE A 135 -10.74 -11.68 -1.97
C ILE A 135 -10.92 -10.79 -3.21
N GLY A 136 -10.63 -11.31 -4.41
CA GLY A 136 -10.79 -10.57 -5.66
C GLY A 136 -12.23 -10.09 -5.87
N VAL A 137 -13.21 -10.98 -5.72
CA VAL A 137 -14.64 -10.68 -5.83
C VAL A 137 -15.07 -9.69 -4.74
N ALA A 138 -14.62 -9.89 -3.50
CA ALA A 138 -14.93 -9.00 -2.39
C ALA A 138 -14.31 -7.60 -2.53
N LEU A 139 -13.28 -7.43 -3.36
CA LEU A 139 -12.65 -6.14 -3.61
C LEU A 139 -13.45 -5.28 -4.60
N VAL A 140 -14.28 -5.90 -5.46
CA VAL A 140 -15.02 -5.24 -6.55
C VAL A 140 -15.79 -3.99 -6.11
N PRO A 141 -16.56 -3.98 -4.99
CA PRO A 141 -17.31 -2.80 -4.55
C PRO A 141 -16.42 -1.58 -4.23
N TYR A 142 -15.14 -1.81 -3.92
CA TYR A 142 -14.21 -0.77 -3.48
C TYR A 142 -13.34 -0.21 -4.59
N LEU A 143 -13.26 -0.90 -5.75
CA LEU A 143 -12.38 -0.50 -6.85
C LEU A 143 -12.65 0.93 -7.35
N LYS A 144 -13.92 1.36 -7.39
CA LYS A 144 -14.30 2.74 -7.76
C LYS A 144 -13.60 3.81 -6.92
N GLN A 145 -13.21 3.47 -5.68
CA GLN A 145 -12.52 4.38 -4.77
C GLN A 145 -11.01 4.43 -5.00
N ILE A 146 -10.43 3.38 -5.58
CA ILE A 146 -8.98 3.25 -5.76
C ILE A 146 -8.58 3.61 -7.20
N LEU A 147 -9.40 3.23 -8.19
CA LEU A 147 -9.17 3.42 -9.63
C LEU A 147 -8.86 4.86 -10.09
N PRO A 148 -9.42 5.94 -9.50
CA PRO A 148 -9.10 7.30 -9.94
C PRO A 148 -7.61 7.63 -9.83
N VAL A 149 -6.94 7.15 -8.77
CA VAL A 149 -5.49 7.40 -8.56
C VAL A 149 -4.67 6.54 -9.52
N PHE A 150 -5.11 5.32 -9.79
CA PHE A 150 -4.50 4.44 -10.79
C PHE A 150 -4.51 5.06 -12.20
N ASN A 151 -5.66 5.58 -12.62
CA ASN A 151 -5.82 6.18 -13.94
C ASN A 151 -4.92 7.41 -14.14
N LEU A 152 -4.64 8.15 -13.06
CA LEU A 152 -3.74 9.30 -13.11
C LEU A 152 -2.29 8.91 -13.47
N PHE A 153 -1.82 7.73 -13.04
CA PHE A 153 -0.43 7.31 -13.23
C PHE A 153 -0.24 6.19 -14.27
N LYS A 154 -1.32 5.65 -14.85
CA LYS A 154 -1.29 4.54 -15.83
C LYS A 154 -0.34 4.77 -17.02
N ASN A 155 -0.22 6.01 -17.49
CA ASN A 155 0.60 6.35 -18.66
C ASN A 155 1.99 6.90 -18.29
N ASN A 156 2.33 6.98 -17.01
CA ASN A 156 3.61 7.51 -16.55
C ASN A 156 4.70 6.42 -16.60
N LYS A 157 4.96 5.93 -17.81
CA LYS A 157 6.06 5.01 -18.11
C LYS A 157 7.36 5.80 -18.09
N ARG A 158 7.87 6.15 -16.90
CA ARG A 158 9.30 6.46 -16.81
C ARG A 158 10.02 5.19 -17.24
N ASN A 159 10.96 5.32 -18.18
CA ASN A 159 11.88 4.27 -18.60
C ASN A 159 12.68 3.83 -17.36
N LEU A 160 12.12 2.92 -16.56
CA LEU A 160 12.80 2.25 -15.47
C LEU A 160 13.58 1.11 -16.11
N GLY A 161 14.87 1.33 -16.33
CA GLY A 161 15.79 0.24 -16.62
C GLY A 161 15.66 -0.86 -15.56
N ASP A 162 15.52 -2.09 -16.03
CA ASP A 162 15.91 -3.39 -15.44
C ASP A 162 15.50 -3.74 -14.00
N ALA A 163 14.51 -3.10 -13.38
CA ALA A 163 14.03 -3.57 -12.06
C ALA A 163 12.51 -3.59 -11.82
N ILE A 164 11.69 -3.10 -12.77
CA ILE A 164 10.22 -3.10 -12.63
C ILE A 164 9.57 -3.36 -14.00
N GLU A 165 9.93 -4.47 -14.64
CA GLU A 165 8.94 -5.12 -15.49
C GLU A 165 7.95 -5.87 -14.59
N SER A 166 6.66 -5.87 -14.98
CA SER A 166 5.54 -6.57 -14.35
C SER A 166 4.95 -6.01 -13.04
N VAL A 167 4.64 -4.71 -12.94
CA VAL A 167 3.37 -4.34 -12.27
C VAL A 167 2.32 -4.32 -13.36
N ASP A 168 1.95 -5.52 -13.80
CA ASP A 168 1.04 -5.64 -14.92
C ASP A 168 -0.34 -5.14 -14.50
N PHE A 169 -0.68 -3.95 -15.00
CA PHE A 169 -1.99 -3.35 -14.87
C PHE A 169 -3.06 -4.27 -15.48
N ALA A 170 -2.66 -5.15 -16.42
CA ALA A 170 -3.51 -6.19 -16.96
C ALA A 170 -3.96 -7.15 -15.85
N MET A 171 -3.12 -7.52 -14.87
CA MET A 171 -3.50 -8.45 -13.81
C MET A 171 -4.68 -7.94 -12.97
N LEU A 172 -4.73 -6.64 -12.65
CA LEU A 172 -5.88 -6.04 -11.95
C LEU A 172 -7.14 -6.05 -12.83
N VAL A 173 -7.02 -5.91 -14.15
CA VAL A 173 -8.13 -6.01 -15.10
C VAL A 173 -8.58 -7.47 -15.28
N SER A 174 -7.64 -8.42 -15.30
CA SER A 174 -7.88 -9.86 -15.38
C SER A 174 -8.54 -10.43 -14.11
N ILE A 175 -8.32 -9.81 -12.95
CA ILE A 175 -8.99 -10.16 -11.68
C ILE A 175 -10.46 -9.69 -11.67
N ILE A 176 -10.85 -8.76 -12.55
CA ILE A 176 -12.20 -8.16 -12.62
C ILE A 176 -13.08 -8.79 -13.71
N GLN A 177 -12.51 -9.59 -14.61
CA GLN A 177 -13.21 -10.32 -15.69
C GLN A 177 -13.39 -11.79 -15.34
#